data_AF-A0A4C1SKT2-F1
#
_entry.id   AF-A0A4C1SKT2-F1
#
_cell.length_a   1.000
_cell.length_b   1.000
_cell.length_c   1.000
_cell.angle_alpha   90.00
_cell.angle_beta   90.00
_cell.angle_gamma   90.00
#
_symmetry.space_group_name_H-M   'P 1'
#
loop_
_entity.id
_entity.type
_entity.pdbx_description
1 polymer ?
#
loop_
_entity_poly.entity_id
_entity_poly.type
_entity_poly.pdbx_seq_one_letter_code
_entity_poly.pdbx_strand_id
1 'polypeptide(L)'
;MILLSGDFRQTLPVIPRSTAGDEINACLKSSNLWHNVKKFQLVANMRVLLLNDPSAEDFYKQLLTIGNGRVPVGKSSGLISFSPDFCNFVSSEDELIENVFPNMIANHKNKEWRERAILAAKN
;
A
#
# COMPACT_ATOMS: atom_id res chain seq x y z
N MET A 1 27.70 -4.27 -9.31
CA MET A 1 26.81 -3.14 -8.99
C MET A 1 25.51 -3.71 -8.47
N ILE A 2 25.03 -3.25 -7.31
CA ILE A 2 23.75 -3.69 -6.74
C ILE A 2 22.80 -2.50 -6.78
N LEU A 3 21.61 -2.70 -7.34
CA LEU A 3 20.54 -1.72 -7.32
C LEU A 3 19.44 -2.25 -6.41
N LEU A 4 19.06 -1.44 -5.42
CA LEU A 4 17.99 -1.77 -4.47
C LEU A 4 16.81 -0.86 -4.81
N SER A 5 15.63 -1.46 -4.98
CA SER A 5 14.38 -0.76 -5.26
C SER A 5 13.31 -1.25 -4.31
N GLY A 6 12.53 -0.33 -3.76
CA GLY A 6 11.44 -0.63 -2.85
C GLY A 6 10.94 0.63 -2.15
N ASP A 7 9.81 0.53 -1.46
CA ASP A 7 9.30 1.60 -0.62
C ASP A 7 9.55 1.28 0.86
N PHE A 8 10.51 1.98 1.47
CA PHE A 8 10.89 1.77 2.88
C PHE A 8 9.86 2.32 3.88
N ARG A 9 8.71 2.79 3.41
CA ARG A 9 7.51 3.11 4.21
C ARG A 9 6.55 1.92 4.29
N GLN A 10 6.83 0.82 3.59
CA GLN A 10 6.10 -0.44 3.72
C GLN A 10 6.45 -1.17 5.03
N THR A 11 5.88 -2.35 5.22
CA THR A 11 6.04 -3.18 6.43
C THR A 11 7.50 -3.49 6.74
N LEU A 12 7.83 -3.55 8.03
CA LEU A 12 9.13 -3.98 8.52
C LEU A 12 9.40 -5.46 8.16
N PRO A 13 10.68 -5.90 8.16
CA PRO A 13 11.01 -7.31 7.99
C PRO A 13 10.29 -8.18 9.04
N VAL A 14 9.66 -9.26 8.59
CA VAL A 14 8.97 -10.19 9.48
C VAL A 14 10.00 -11.17 10.05
N ILE A 15 10.18 -11.14 11.37
CA ILE A 15 11.04 -12.07 12.10
C ILE A 15 10.17 -12.82 13.11
N PRO A 16 10.07 -14.17 13.06
CA PRO A 16 9.25 -14.89 14.01
C PRO A 16 9.74 -14.69 15.45
N ARG A 17 8.85 -14.27 16.35
CA ARG A 17 9.11 -14.04 17.78
C ARG A 17 10.14 -12.91 18.06
N SER A 18 10.24 -11.93 17.17
CA SER A 18 11.09 -10.74 17.38
C SER A 18 10.53 -9.75 18.40
N THR A 19 11.45 -8.94 18.93
CA THR A 19 11.13 -7.65 19.53
C THR A 19 11.11 -6.55 18.46
N ALA A 20 10.54 -5.39 18.78
CA ALA A 20 10.62 -4.20 17.91
C ALA A 20 12.07 -3.79 17.59
N GLY A 21 13.00 -4.01 18.54
CA GLY A 21 14.42 -3.75 18.33
C GLY A 21 15.04 -4.67 17.28
N ASP A 22 14.66 -5.95 17.27
CA ASP A 22 15.16 -6.93 16.30
C ASP A 22 14.68 -6.60 14.88
N GLU A 23 13.40 -6.20 14.73
CA GLU A 23 12.82 -5.78 13.45
C GLU A 23 13.52 -4.52 12.90
N ILE A 24 13.78 -3.54 13.77
CA ILE A 24 14.52 -2.34 13.40
C ILE A 24 15.96 -2.70 13.01
N ASN A 25 16.64 -3.57 13.76
CA ASN A 25 18.02 -3.97 13.46
C ASN A 25 18.14 -4.75 12.15
N ALA A 26 17.11 -5.52 11.78
CA ALA A 26 17.06 -6.21 10.49
C ALA A 26 16.73 -5.29 9.31
N CYS A 27 16.27 -4.06 9.55
CA CYS A 27 16.05 -3.11 8.48
C CYS A 27 17.36 -2.79 7.77
N LEU A 28 17.34 -2.78 6.44
CA LEU A 28 18.50 -2.41 5.63
C LEU A 28 19.10 -1.04 6.01
N LYS A 29 18.24 -0.10 6.42
CA LYS A 29 18.65 1.25 6.87
C LYS A 29 19.49 1.24 8.15
N SER A 30 19.43 0.17 8.93
CA SER A 30 20.19 -0.02 10.17
C SER A 30 21.56 -0.67 9.92
N SER A 31 21.83 -1.12 8.70
CA SER A 31 23.13 -1.68 8.32
C SER A 31 24.21 -0.59 8.23
N ASN A 32 25.41 -0.87 8.72
CA ASN A 32 26.59 -0.01 8.54
C ASN A 32 26.89 0.30 7.06
N LEU A 33 26.48 -0.59 6.14
CA LEU A 33 26.65 -0.38 4.70
C LEU A 33 25.75 0.71 4.15
N TRP A 34 24.67 1.08 4.85
CA TRP A 34 23.72 2.09 4.41
C TRP A 34 24.37 3.45 4.16
N HIS A 35 25.44 3.78 4.90
CA HIS A 35 26.22 5.01 4.71
C HIS A 35 26.87 5.11 3.31
N ASN A 36 27.10 3.96 2.66
CA ASN A 36 27.68 3.90 1.32
C ASN A 36 26.61 3.83 0.21
N VAL A 37 25.32 3.78 0.58
CA VAL A 37 24.22 3.68 -0.39
C VAL A 37 23.88 5.06 -0.94
N LYS A 38 24.05 5.22 -2.25
CA LYS A 38 23.53 6.38 -2.98
C LYS A 38 22.02 6.25 -3.16
N LYS A 39 21.28 7.26 -2.70
CA LYS A 39 19.81 7.26 -2.72
C LYS A 39 19.29 7.98 -3.96
N PHE A 40 18.31 7.39 -4.61
CA PHE A 40 17.52 8.01 -5.67
C PHE A 40 16.05 7.89 -5.29
N GLN A 41 15.24 8.87 -5.68
CA GLN A 41 13.82 8.93 -5.36
C GLN A 41 13.03 9.06 -6.65
N LEU A 42 12.01 8.22 -6.81
CA LEU A 42 11.00 8.38 -7.84
C LEU A 42 9.92 9.32 -7.30
N VAL A 43 9.69 10.43 -8.02
CA VAL A 43 8.75 11.48 -7.61
C VAL A 43 7.43 11.43 -8.38
N ALA A 44 7.39 10.74 -9.51
CA ALA A 44 6.21 10.63 -10.37
C ALA A 44 5.54 9.25 -10.20
N ASN A 45 4.24 9.27 -9.88
CA ASN A 45 3.42 8.06 -9.88
C ASN A 45 2.86 7.82 -11.28
N MET A 46 3.57 7.01 -12.06
CA MET A 46 3.17 6.69 -13.44
C MET A 46 1.79 6.03 -13.53
N ARG A 47 1.35 5.31 -12.49
CA ARG A 47 0.02 4.67 -12.48
C ARG A 47 -1.09 5.71 -12.52
N VAL A 48 -0.97 6.77 -11.71
CA VAL A 48 -1.92 7.89 -11.69
C VAL A 48 -1.85 8.68 -12.99
N LEU A 49 -0.65 8.99 -13.47
CA LEU A 49 -0.45 9.76 -14.72
C LEU A 49 -1.05 9.07 -15.94
N LEU A 50 -1.01 7.73 -16.00
CA LEU A 50 -1.51 6.96 -17.14
C LEU A 50 -2.99 6.59 -17.04
N LEU A 51 -3.60 6.65 -15.86
CA LEU A 51 -5.01 6.30 -15.66
C LEU A 51 -5.95 7.34 -16.30
N ASN A 52 -5.48 8.57 -16.52
CA ASN A 52 -6.26 9.71 -17.03
C ASN A 52 -7.59 9.92 -16.26
N ASP A 53 -7.57 9.59 -14.97
CA ASP A 53 -8.70 9.66 -14.05
C ASP A 53 -8.40 10.74 -13.00
N PRO A 54 -9.14 11.88 -12.99
CA PRO A 54 -8.96 12.94 -12.01
C PRO A 54 -9.08 12.46 -10.56
N SER A 55 -9.93 11.47 -10.28
CA SER A 55 -10.13 10.94 -8.93
C SER A 55 -8.90 10.19 -8.41
N ALA A 56 -8.10 9.61 -9.32
CA ALA A 56 -6.87 8.92 -8.97
C ALA A 56 -5.79 9.88 -8.44
N GLU A 57 -5.80 11.14 -8.88
CA GLU A 57 -4.86 12.15 -8.39
C GLU A 57 -5.15 12.55 -6.94
N ASP A 58 -6.42 12.77 -6.62
CA ASP A 58 -6.84 13.12 -5.26
C ASP A 58 -6.61 11.96 -4.29
N PHE A 59 -6.96 10.74 -4.69
CA PHE A 59 -6.67 9.53 -3.91
C PHE A 59 -5.16 9.37 -3.65
N TYR A 60 -4.32 9.62 -4.66
CA TYR A 60 -2.86 9.58 -4.52
C TYR A 60 -2.34 10.62 -3.54
N LYS A 61 -2.84 11.87 -3.59
CA LYS A 61 -2.45 12.92 -2.64
C LYS A 61 -2.81 12.55 -1.20
N GLN A 62 -3.99 11.96 -1.01
CA GLN A 62 -4.41 11.45 0.30
C GLN A 62 -3.48 10.32 0.80
N LEU A 63 -3.21 9.32 -0.04
CA LEU A 63 -2.26 8.24 0.28
C LEU A 63 -0.85 8.76 0.61
N LEU A 64 -0.35 9.74 -0.15
CA LEU A 64 0.97 10.32 0.09
C LEU A 64 1.03 11.07 1.42
N THR A 65 -0.07 11.73 1.81
CA THR A 65 -0.18 12.44 3.08
C THR A 65 -0.15 11.46 4.26
N ILE A 66 -0.86 10.33 4.14
CA ILE A 66 -0.84 9.23 5.11
C ILE A 66 0.57 8.63 5.21
N GLY A 67 1.15 8.20 4.07
CA GLY A 67 2.46 7.55 4.04
C GLY A 67 3.62 8.42 4.51
N ASN A 68 3.46 9.74 4.48
CA ASN A 68 4.43 10.70 5.01
C ASN A 68 4.17 11.09 6.48
N GLY A 69 3.16 10.51 7.13
CA GLY A 69 2.82 10.80 8.53
C GLY A 69 2.32 12.24 8.75
N ARG A 70 1.71 12.85 7.73
CA ARG A 70 1.22 14.24 7.78
C ARG A 70 -0.25 14.36 8.18
N VAL A 71 -0.92 13.23 8.41
CA VAL A 71 -2.31 13.20 8.87
C VAL A 71 -2.35 13.40 10.40
N PRO A 72 -3.22 14.26 10.92
CA PRO A 72 -3.40 14.42 12.36
C PRO A 72 -3.78 13.10 13.03
N VAL A 73 -3.13 12.80 14.15
CA VAL A 73 -3.42 11.64 14.98
C VAL A 73 -4.25 12.09 16.18
N GLY A 74 -5.38 11.42 16.42
CA GLY A 74 -6.24 11.68 17.58
C GLY A 74 -5.47 11.43 18.88
N LYS A 75 -5.33 12.47 19.72
CA LYS A 75 -4.52 12.41 20.95
C LYS A 75 -4.95 11.31 21.93
N SER A 76 -6.24 10.98 21.96
CA SER A 76 -6.81 9.97 22.85
C SER A 76 -6.87 8.57 22.23
N SER A 77 -7.09 8.47 20.92
CA SER A 77 -7.26 7.19 20.23
C SER A 77 -5.95 6.64 19.65
N GLY A 78 -4.98 7.51 19.35
CA GLY A 78 -3.81 7.14 18.56
C GLY A 78 -4.13 6.81 17.09
N LEU A 79 -5.35 7.11 16.62
CA LEU A 79 -5.83 6.78 15.29
C LEU A 79 -5.83 8.00 14.37
N ILE A 80 -5.69 7.74 13.07
CA ILE A 80 -5.97 8.73 12.02
C ILE A 80 -7.42 8.61 11.56
N SER A 81 -7.96 9.70 11.04
CA SER A 81 -9.27 9.71 10.37
C SER A 81 -9.06 9.88 8.87
N PHE A 82 -9.77 9.08 8.08
CA PHE A 82 -9.80 9.24 6.62
C PHE A 82 -10.83 10.30 6.24
N SER A 83 -10.59 10.94 5.08
CA SER A 83 -11.60 11.81 4.47
C SER A 83 -12.80 10.97 4.01
N PRO A 84 -14.04 11.48 4.02
CA PRO A 84 -15.22 10.71 3.62
C PRO A 84 -15.17 10.13 2.21
N ASP A 85 -14.40 10.76 1.32
CA ASP A 85 -14.16 10.36 -0.07
C ASP A 85 -12.96 9.40 -0.24
N PHE A 86 -12.28 9.03 0.84
CA PHE A 86 -11.12 8.15 0.77
C PHE A 86 -11.47 6.71 0.39
N CYS A 87 -12.64 6.23 0.84
CA CYS A 87 -13.12 4.89 0.55
C CYS A 87 -14.65 4.86 0.40
N ASN A 88 -15.12 3.89 -0.37
CA ASN A 88 -16.54 3.60 -0.46
C ASN A 88 -16.91 2.63 0.67
N PHE A 89 -17.70 3.11 1.62
CA PHE A 89 -18.29 2.24 2.63
C PHE A 89 -19.42 1.42 2.00
N VAL A 90 -19.37 0.11 2.23
CA VAL A 90 -20.39 -0.85 1.81
C VAL A 90 -21.02 -1.45 3.06
N SER A 91 -22.29 -1.83 2.95
CA SER A 91 -23.09 -2.31 4.07
C SER A 91 -22.95 -3.82 4.30
N SER A 92 -22.45 -4.56 3.31
CA SER A 92 -22.25 -6.00 3.39
C SER A 92 -21.05 -6.49 2.56
N GLU A 93 -20.61 -7.71 2.86
CA GLU A 93 -19.62 -8.42 2.05
C GLU A 93 -20.14 -8.71 0.63
N ASP A 94 -21.42 -9.08 0.48
CA ASP A 94 -22.02 -9.32 -0.84
C ASP A 94 -22.00 -8.05 -1.72
N GLU A 95 -22.27 -6.89 -1.13
CA GLU A 95 -22.18 -5.60 -1.82
C GLU A 95 -20.73 -5.29 -2.22
N LEU A 96 -19.75 -5.60 -1.36
CA LEU A 96 -18.33 -5.47 -1.71
C LEU A 96 -17.96 -6.37 -2.89
N ILE A 97 -18.38 -7.63 -2.85
CA ILE A 97 -18.10 -8.62 -3.90
C ILE A 97 -18.67 -8.15 -5.23
N GLU A 98 -19.93 -7.72 -5.27
CA GLU A 98 -20.57 -7.28 -6.51
C GLU A 98 -19.94 -5.98 -7.05
N ASN A 99 -19.52 -5.05 -6.17
CA ASN A 99 -18.82 -3.83 -6.59
C ASN A 99 -17.43 -4.10 -7.17
N VAL A 100 -16.68 -5.06 -6.61
CA VAL A 100 -15.29 -5.35 -7.03
C VAL A 100 -15.24 -6.34 -8.20
N PHE A 101 -16.13 -7.34 -8.20
CA PHE A 101 -16.21 -8.46 -9.14
C PHE A 101 -17.66 -8.72 -9.61
N PRO A 102 -18.26 -7.78 -10.38
CA PRO A 102 -19.65 -7.88 -10.78
C PRO A 102 -19.92 -9.14 -11.62
N ASN A 103 -20.98 -9.87 -11.26
CA ASN A 103 -21.40 -11.10 -11.93
C ASN A 103 -20.26 -12.13 -12.09
N MET A 104 -19.72 -12.58 -10.95
CA MET A 104 -18.51 -13.40 -10.91
C MET A 104 -18.59 -14.68 -11.74
N ILE A 105 -19.75 -15.34 -11.72
CA ILE A 105 -19.97 -16.61 -12.43
C ILE A 105 -19.89 -16.40 -13.95
N ALA A 106 -20.38 -15.29 -14.48
CA ALA A 106 -20.28 -15.00 -15.91
C ALA A 106 -18.85 -14.61 -16.33
N ASN A 107 -18.15 -13.87 -15.46
CA ASN A 107 -16.93 -13.15 -15.82
C ASN A 107 -15.62 -13.81 -15.35
N HIS A 108 -15.66 -14.92 -14.60
CA HIS A 108 -14.46 -15.59 -14.06
C HIS A 108 -13.41 -16.02 -15.12
N LYS A 109 -13.80 -16.17 -16.39
CA LYS A 109 -12.86 -16.48 -17.49
C LYS A 109 -12.27 -15.24 -18.17
N ASN A 110 -12.73 -14.04 -17.81
CA ASN A 110 -12.25 -12.78 -18.37
C ASN A 110 -10.74 -12.63 -18.07
N LYS A 111 -9.99 -12.19 -19.08
CA LYS A 111 -8.55 -11.93 -18.96
C LYS A 111 -8.26 -10.83 -17.94
N GLU A 112 -9.03 -9.75 -17.93
CA GLU A 112 -8.84 -8.63 -16.99
C GLU A 112 -8.95 -9.07 -15.54
N TRP A 113 -9.81 -10.05 -15.27
CA TRP A 113 -10.02 -10.56 -13.91
C TRP A 113 -8.86 -11.45 -13.45
N ARG A 114 -8.25 -12.20 -14.37
CA ARG A 114 -7.05 -12.99 -14.09
C ARG A 114 -5.86 -12.11 -13.74
N GLU A 115 -5.79 -10.90 -14.29
CA GLU A 115 -4.75 -9.92 -13.98
C GLU A 115 -4.96 -9.23 -12.62
N ARG A 116 -6.17 -9.32 -12.04
CA ARG A 116 -6.52 -8.77 -10.73
C ARG A 116 -6.47 -9.78 -9.59
N ALA A 117 -6.37 -11.07 -9.89
CA ALA A 117 -6.32 -12.12 -8.88
C ALA A 117 -4.96 -12.15 -8.17
N ILE A 118 -4.96 -12.03 -6.84
CA ILE A 118 -3.77 -12.25 -6.02
C ILE A 118 -3.85 -13.67 -5.45
N LEU A 119 -2.95 -14.53 -5.91
CA LEU A 119 -2.81 -15.87 -5.35
C LEU A 119 -2.11 -15.76 -4.00
N ALA A 120 -2.84 -16.04 -2.92
CA ALA A 120 -2.26 -16.22 -1.59
C ALA A 120 -2.17 -17.72 -1.28
N ALA A 121 -0.97 -18.18 -0.88
CA ALA A 121 -0.83 -19.53 -0.35
C ALA A 121 -1.62 -19.63 0.97
N LYS A 122 -2.45 -20.66 1.08
CA LYS A 122 -3.14 -20.97 2.34
C LYS A 122 -2.14 -21.74 3.22
N ASN A 123 -1.81 -21.17 4.37
CA ASN A 123 -1.01 -21.85 5.41
C ASN A 123 -1.81 -22.98 6.04
#